data_AF-A0A6A5AV38-F1
#
_entry.id   AF-A0A6A5AV38-F1
#
_cell.length_a   1.000
_cell.length_b   1.000
_cell.length_c   1.000
_cell.angle_alpha   90.00
_cell.angle_beta   90.00
_cell.angle_gamma   90.00
#
_symmetry.space_group_name_H-M   'P 1'
#
loop_
_entity.id
_entity.type
_entity.pdbx_description
1 polymer ?
#
loop_
_entity_poly.entity_id
_entity_poly.type
_entity_poly.pdbx_seq_one_letter_code
_entity_poly.pdbx_strand_id
1 'polypeptide(L)'
;MDLARTRELTFKRKMEVINRLHQLTIVGKLPRGAFTSTATHFNLHRTILSKIWNSYSTNSMMPSSKLGRVGRKEVFDVETVTARIAVLPETQRSTLRDMTEATGVPTTTLHKHLKTGTIQRRSSRLKPLLTDANLLQRLAFCASSALANNDGQAGLPETFEFEDMWDFVHLDEKWFNADKDRRKVYVVKCQSVRNRACKSKRFIPKVMFLAAVARPRFDHERGVMFDGKIGMWPCV
;
A
#
# COMPACT_ATOMS: atom_id res chain seq x y z
N MET A 1 -38.50 21.03 -12.71
CA MET A 1 -37.47 20.05 -12.26
C MET A 1 -36.67 19.61 -13.48
N ASP A 2 -35.61 20.36 -13.77
CA ASP A 2 -34.74 20.09 -14.91
C ASP A 2 -33.85 18.88 -14.63
N LEU A 3 -34.26 17.73 -15.15
CA LEU A 3 -33.36 16.61 -15.34
C LEU A 3 -32.23 17.08 -16.27
N ALA A 4 -31.03 17.22 -15.71
CA ALA A 4 -29.81 17.56 -16.44
C ALA A 4 -29.80 16.88 -17.82
N ARG A 5 -29.74 17.68 -18.89
CA ARG A 5 -29.62 17.20 -20.28
C ARG A 5 -28.29 16.47 -20.44
N THR A 6 -28.28 15.19 -20.07
CA THR A 6 -27.20 14.28 -20.41
C THR A 6 -27.26 14.00 -21.92
N ARG A 7 -26.10 13.93 -22.58
CA ARG A 7 -25.98 13.66 -24.02
C ARG A 7 -26.64 12.33 -24.44
N GLU A 8 -26.87 11.43 -23.48
CA GLU A 8 -27.40 10.09 -23.71
C GLU A 8 -28.58 9.77 -22.79
N LEU A 9 -29.58 9.10 -23.34
CA LEU A 9 -30.72 8.60 -22.59
C LEU A 9 -30.29 7.43 -21.69
N THR A 10 -30.67 7.48 -20.40
CA THR A 10 -30.45 6.37 -19.46
C THR A 10 -31.23 5.12 -19.88
N PHE A 11 -30.76 3.93 -19.48
CA PHE A 11 -31.42 2.66 -19.81
C PHE A 11 -32.89 2.63 -19.40
N LYS A 12 -33.19 3.10 -18.18
CA LYS A 12 -34.57 3.21 -17.67
C LYS A 12 -35.46 4.03 -18.59
N ARG A 13 -34.99 5.20 -19.02
CA ARG A 13 -35.73 6.11 -19.91
C ARG A 13 -35.91 5.55 -21.32
N LYS A 14 -34.96 4.73 -21.81
CA LYS A 14 -35.13 3.97 -23.07
C LYS A 14 -36.21 2.91 -22.94
N MET A 15 -36.29 2.20 -21.81
CA MET A 15 -37.32 1.20 -21.57
C MET A 15 -38.72 1.81 -21.43
N GLU A 16 -38.85 2.96 -20.79
CA GLU A 16 -40.13 3.71 -20.73
C GLU A 16 -40.63 4.09 -22.13
N VAL A 17 -39.73 4.52 -23.01
CA VAL A 17 -40.05 4.80 -24.43
C VAL A 17 -40.51 3.54 -25.17
N ILE A 18 -39.81 2.41 -25.00
CA ILE A 18 -40.14 1.15 -25.66
C ILE A 18 -41.50 0.64 -25.19
N ASN A 19 -41.75 0.63 -23.87
CA ASN A 19 -43.03 0.21 -23.30
C ASN A 19 -44.19 1.05 -23.85
N ARG A 20 -44.00 2.37 -23.96
CA ARG A 20 -45.03 3.26 -24.51
C ARG A 20 -45.29 3.01 -25.99
N LEU A 21 -44.25 2.80 -26.79
CA LEU A 21 -44.42 2.44 -28.21
C LEU A 21 -45.10 1.08 -28.36
N HIS A 22 -44.82 0.13 -27.46
CA HIS A 22 -45.46 -1.18 -27.46
C HIS A 22 -46.95 -1.11 -27.11
N GLN A 23 -47.36 -0.22 -26.19
CA GLN A 23 -48.78 0.04 -25.93
C GLN A 23 -49.53 0.62 -27.14
N LEU A 24 -48.81 1.27 -28.07
CA LEU A 24 -49.38 1.86 -29.28
C LEU A 24 -49.32 0.92 -30.49
N THR A 25 -48.73 -0.27 -30.37
CA THR A 25 -48.68 -1.23 -31.48
C THR A 25 -50.04 -1.91 -31.69
N ILE A 26 -50.52 -1.89 -32.92
CA ILE A 26 -51.77 -2.53 -33.34
C ILE A 26 -51.39 -3.57 -34.40
N VAL A 27 -51.74 -4.84 -34.17
CA VAL A 27 -51.42 -5.97 -35.07
C VAL A 27 -49.91 -6.03 -35.41
N GLY A 28 -49.07 -5.86 -34.39
CA GLY A 28 -47.61 -5.94 -34.53
C GLY A 28 -46.95 -4.78 -35.30
N LYS A 29 -47.70 -3.75 -35.70
CA LYS A 29 -47.18 -2.57 -36.39
C LYS A 29 -47.48 -1.28 -35.62
N LEU A 30 -46.55 -0.33 -35.70
CA LEU A 30 -46.76 1.01 -35.14
C LEU A 30 -47.62 1.85 -36.11
N PRO A 31 -48.69 2.51 -35.63
CA PRO A 31 -49.51 3.37 -36.47
C PRO A 31 -48.74 4.64 -36.88
N ARG A 32 -49.15 5.23 -38.01
CA ARG A 32 -48.56 6.46 -38.52
C ARG A 32 -48.70 7.58 -37.47
N GLY A 33 -47.59 8.23 -37.14
CA GLY A 33 -47.55 9.30 -36.13
C GLY A 33 -47.28 8.83 -34.69
N ALA A 34 -47.17 7.52 -34.42
CA ALA A 34 -46.86 7.01 -33.08
C ALA A 34 -45.54 7.57 -32.51
N PHE A 35 -44.50 7.70 -33.35
CA PHE A 35 -43.23 8.33 -32.97
C PHE A 35 -43.36 9.82 -32.67
N THR A 36 -44.24 10.53 -33.38
CA THR A 36 -44.46 11.97 -33.15
C THR A 36 -45.21 12.20 -31.84
N SER A 37 -46.22 11.37 -31.54
CA SER A 37 -46.98 11.41 -30.28
C SER A 37 -46.11 11.05 -29.06
N THR A 38 -45.23 10.07 -29.20
CA THR A 38 -44.28 9.71 -28.14
C THR A 38 -43.14 10.73 -28.00
N ALA A 39 -42.72 11.37 -29.09
CA ALA A 39 -41.73 12.45 -29.09
C ALA A 39 -42.20 13.66 -28.28
N THR A 40 -43.46 14.08 -28.46
CA THR A 40 -44.04 15.18 -27.68
C THR A 40 -44.19 14.81 -26.21
N HIS A 41 -44.62 13.58 -25.90
CA HIS A 41 -44.77 13.12 -24.51
C HIS A 41 -43.45 13.09 -23.72
N PHE A 42 -42.36 12.56 -24.32
CA PHE A 42 -41.07 12.44 -23.64
C PHE A 42 -40.15 13.65 -23.84
N ASN A 43 -40.59 14.65 -24.63
CA ASN A 43 -39.81 15.80 -25.10
C ASN A 43 -38.46 15.36 -25.73
N LEU A 44 -38.52 14.41 -26.67
CA LEU A 44 -37.38 13.84 -27.37
C LEU A 44 -37.56 13.98 -28.89
N HIS A 45 -36.46 14.11 -29.62
CA HIS A 45 -36.52 14.18 -31.07
C HIS A 45 -36.96 12.85 -31.68
N ARG A 46 -37.87 12.87 -32.68
CA ARG A 46 -38.46 11.65 -33.30
C ARG A 46 -37.42 10.63 -33.76
N THR A 47 -36.26 11.10 -34.24
CA THR A 47 -35.17 10.25 -34.73
C THR A 47 -34.53 9.42 -33.62
N ILE A 48 -34.51 9.92 -32.38
CA ILE A 48 -34.00 9.18 -31.22
C ILE A 48 -34.93 8.00 -30.92
N LEU A 49 -36.25 8.22 -30.95
CA LEU A 49 -37.25 7.18 -30.71
C LEU A 49 -37.23 6.10 -31.78
N SER A 50 -37.11 6.50 -33.06
CA SER A 50 -36.95 5.56 -34.17
C SER A 50 -35.70 4.71 -34.02
N LYS A 51 -34.56 5.29 -33.63
CA LYS A 51 -33.32 4.54 -33.35
C LYS A 51 -33.48 3.55 -32.19
N ILE A 52 -34.15 3.96 -31.11
CA ILE A 52 -34.42 3.09 -29.95
C ILE A 52 -35.31 1.93 -30.36
N TRP A 53 -36.43 2.20 -31.06
CA TRP A 53 -37.37 1.17 -31.48
C TRP A 53 -36.74 0.17 -32.45
N ASN A 54 -36.04 0.64 -33.48
CA ASN A 54 -35.37 -0.23 -34.43
C ASN A 54 -34.29 -1.07 -33.75
N SER A 55 -33.51 -0.48 -32.83
CA SER A 55 -32.51 -1.21 -32.04
C SER A 55 -33.13 -2.26 -31.12
N TYR A 56 -34.32 -2.00 -30.58
CA TYR A 56 -35.08 -2.96 -29.78
C TYR A 56 -35.62 -4.09 -30.65
N SER A 57 -36.24 -3.79 -31.79
CA SER A 57 -36.77 -4.79 -32.73
C SER A 57 -35.70 -5.72 -33.28
N THR A 58 -34.44 -5.27 -33.37
CA THR A 58 -33.32 -6.13 -33.82
C THR A 58 -32.68 -6.97 -32.73
N ASN A 59 -32.66 -6.53 -31.46
CA ASN A 59 -31.81 -7.15 -30.43
C ASN A 59 -32.55 -7.55 -29.14
N SER A 60 -33.88 -7.36 -29.07
CA SER A 60 -34.85 -7.74 -28.02
C SER A 60 -34.55 -7.33 -26.55
N MET A 61 -33.32 -6.99 -26.19
CA MET A 61 -32.90 -6.51 -24.87
C MET A 61 -31.72 -5.55 -25.04
N MET A 62 -31.84 -4.29 -24.64
CA MET A 62 -30.74 -3.33 -24.86
C MET A 62 -30.41 -2.43 -23.66
N PRO A 63 -29.39 -2.79 -22.84
CA PRO A 63 -28.73 -1.88 -21.91
C PRO A 63 -27.95 -0.75 -22.62
N SER A 64 -27.25 -1.08 -23.71
CA SER A 64 -26.47 -0.17 -24.56
C SER A 64 -25.96 -0.89 -25.81
N SER A 65 -25.99 -0.28 -27.00
CA SER A 65 -25.42 -0.83 -28.24
C SER A 65 -23.93 -0.50 -28.43
N LYS A 66 -23.31 0.14 -27.43
CA LYS A 66 -21.90 0.46 -27.49
C LYS A 66 -21.06 -0.80 -27.36
N LEU A 67 -20.11 -0.95 -28.29
CA LEU A 67 -18.95 -1.82 -28.11
C LEU A 67 -18.33 -1.52 -26.73
N GLY A 68 -17.89 -2.54 -26.00
CA GLY A 68 -17.45 -2.44 -24.61
C GLY A 68 -16.27 -1.48 -24.38
N ARG A 69 -15.11 -1.99 -23.97
CA ARG A 69 -13.94 -1.13 -23.74
C ARG A 69 -13.29 -0.77 -25.08
N VAL A 70 -13.74 0.31 -25.70
CA VAL A 70 -13.21 0.83 -26.99
C VAL A 70 -12.04 1.80 -26.83
N GLY A 71 -11.60 2.03 -25.58
CA GLY A 71 -10.49 2.91 -25.24
C GLY A 71 -9.11 2.29 -25.49
N ARG A 72 -8.06 3.04 -25.14
CA ARG A 72 -6.67 2.61 -25.24
C ARG A 72 -6.48 1.25 -24.53
N LYS A 73 -5.95 0.27 -25.27
CA LYS A 73 -5.60 -1.04 -24.71
C LYS A 73 -4.50 -0.87 -23.67
N GLU A 74 -4.61 -1.63 -22.58
CA GLU A 74 -3.55 -1.66 -21.56
C GLU A 74 -2.32 -2.35 -22.16
N VAL A 75 -1.20 -1.62 -22.17
CA VAL A 75 0.08 -2.10 -22.72
C VAL A 75 0.75 -3.12 -21.80
N PHE A 76 0.51 -2.97 -20.50
CA PHE A 76 1.06 -3.82 -19.45
C PHE A 76 -0.09 -4.53 -18.77
N ASP A 77 -0.51 -5.63 -19.38
CA ASP A 77 -1.52 -6.50 -18.78
C ASP A 77 -0.95 -7.26 -17.58
N VAL A 78 -1.84 -7.74 -16.71
CA VAL A 78 -1.52 -8.51 -15.51
C VAL A 78 -0.53 -9.62 -15.82
N GLU A 79 -0.75 -10.40 -16.87
CA GLU A 79 0.10 -11.52 -17.27
C GLU A 79 1.50 -11.09 -17.71
N THR A 80 1.60 -9.97 -18.43
CA THR A 80 2.92 -9.45 -18.87
C THR A 80 3.74 -8.91 -17.71
N VAL A 81 3.08 -8.24 -16.75
CA VAL A 81 3.73 -7.69 -15.56
C VAL A 81 4.15 -8.81 -14.61
N THR A 82 3.30 -9.82 -14.44
CA THR A 82 3.59 -11.00 -13.63
C THR A 82 4.77 -11.77 -14.23
N ALA A 83 4.80 -12.01 -15.53
CA ALA A 83 5.93 -12.67 -16.18
C ALA A 83 7.25 -11.91 -16.00
N ARG A 84 7.26 -10.58 -16.22
CA ARG A 84 8.47 -9.76 -16.11
C ARG A 84 9.02 -9.69 -14.69
N ILE A 85 8.17 -9.46 -13.70
CA ILE A 85 8.63 -9.40 -12.31
C ILE A 85 9.10 -10.79 -11.87
N ALA A 86 8.47 -11.86 -12.37
CA ALA A 86 8.84 -13.23 -11.99
C ALA A 86 10.24 -13.64 -12.45
N VAL A 87 10.79 -13.07 -13.51
CA VAL A 87 12.17 -13.41 -13.90
C VAL A 87 13.21 -12.74 -12.99
N LEU A 88 12.88 -11.63 -12.34
CA LEU A 88 13.88 -10.82 -11.62
C LEU A 88 14.46 -11.50 -10.38
N PRO A 89 15.76 -11.31 -10.06
CA PRO A 89 16.30 -11.69 -8.77
C PRO A 89 15.73 -10.79 -7.66
N GLU A 90 15.67 -11.34 -6.44
CA GLU A 90 15.08 -10.65 -5.29
C GLU A 90 15.70 -9.30 -4.94
N THR A 91 17.00 -9.17 -5.19
CA THR A 91 17.77 -7.93 -5.02
C THR A 91 17.18 -6.77 -5.79
N GLN A 92 16.65 -7.03 -6.99
CA GLN A 92 16.09 -6.03 -7.91
C GLN A 92 14.59 -5.79 -7.68
N ARG A 93 13.99 -6.44 -6.68
CA ARG A 93 12.59 -6.28 -6.33
C ARG A 93 12.40 -5.56 -4.99
N SER A 94 13.37 -4.76 -4.58
CA SER A 94 13.35 -4.13 -3.25
C SER A 94 12.52 -2.86 -3.21
N THR A 95 12.65 -2.03 -4.24
CA THR A 95 11.85 -0.83 -4.45
C THR A 95 11.09 -0.90 -5.77
N LEU A 96 10.03 -0.09 -5.91
CA LEU A 96 9.33 0.05 -7.19
C LEU A 96 10.26 0.62 -8.27
N ARG A 97 11.26 1.42 -7.89
CA ARG A 97 12.23 2.02 -8.81
C ARG A 97 13.18 0.97 -9.37
N ASP A 98 13.74 0.12 -8.51
CA ASP A 98 14.61 -0.99 -8.95
C ASP A 98 13.86 -1.92 -9.91
N MET A 99 12.59 -2.20 -9.61
CA MET A 99 11.76 -3.01 -10.50
C MET A 99 11.48 -2.33 -11.84
N THR A 100 11.30 -1.01 -11.86
CA THR A 100 11.11 -0.27 -13.11
C THR A 100 12.35 -0.34 -13.98
N GLU A 101 13.53 -0.15 -13.40
CA GLU A 101 14.79 -0.25 -14.12
C GLU A 101 15.03 -1.66 -14.66
N ALA A 102 14.71 -2.68 -13.86
CA ALA A 102 14.96 -4.07 -14.23
C ALA A 102 13.89 -4.67 -15.18
N THR A 103 12.62 -4.23 -15.12
CA THR A 103 11.54 -4.76 -15.99
C THR A 103 11.18 -3.86 -17.17
N GLY A 104 11.64 -2.60 -17.17
CA GLY A 104 11.18 -1.56 -18.10
C GLY A 104 9.71 -1.15 -17.90
N VAL A 105 9.04 -1.63 -16.86
CA VAL A 105 7.64 -1.27 -16.56
C VAL A 105 7.63 0.03 -15.76
N PRO A 106 6.89 1.07 -16.18
CA PRO A 106 6.83 2.34 -15.46
C PRO A 106 6.41 2.18 -14.00
N THR A 107 7.01 2.98 -13.12
CA THR A 107 6.72 2.98 -11.67
C THR A 107 5.24 3.20 -11.37
N THR A 108 4.57 4.05 -12.16
CA THR A 108 3.13 4.34 -12.04
C THR A 108 2.27 3.10 -12.30
N THR A 109 2.66 2.28 -13.27
CA THR A 109 1.99 1.02 -13.62
C THR A 109 2.19 -0.01 -12.51
N LEU A 110 3.42 -0.19 -12.03
CA LEU A 110 3.72 -1.08 -10.91
C LEU A 110 2.97 -0.67 -9.63
N HIS A 111 2.84 0.64 -9.38
CA HIS A 111 2.07 1.14 -8.25
C HIS A 111 0.56 0.83 -8.37
N LYS A 112 -0.01 0.91 -9.58
CA LYS A 112 -1.40 0.47 -9.81
C LYS A 112 -1.58 -1.01 -9.50
N HIS A 113 -0.67 -1.86 -9.99
CA HIS A 113 -0.70 -3.31 -9.72
C HIS A 113 -0.49 -3.66 -8.24
N LEU A 114 0.26 -2.84 -7.50
CA LEU A 114 0.37 -2.96 -6.05
C LEU A 114 -0.95 -2.61 -5.36
N LYS A 115 -1.65 -1.56 -5.81
CA LYS A 115 -2.95 -1.14 -5.25
C LYS A 115 -4.08 -2.12 -5.58
N THR A 116 -4.08 -2.70 -6.77
CA THR A 116 -5.05 -3.75 -7.16
C THR A 116 -4.74 -5.12 -6.55
N GLY A 117 -3.57 -5.29 -5.92
CA GLY A 117 -3.18 -6.52 -5.24
C GLY A 117 -2.57 -7.60 -6.14
N THR A 118 -2.32 -7.29 -7.42
CA THR A 118 -1.56 -8.17 -8.34
C THR A 118 -0.14 -8.40 -7.83
N ILE A 119 0.46 -7.36 -7.24
CA ILE A 119 1.77 -7.41 -6.57
C ILE A 119 1.53 -7.17 -5.08
N GLN A 120 2.22 -7.91 -4.20
CA GLN A 120 2.12 -7.73 -2.75
C GLN A 120 3.48 -7.42 -2.10
N ARG A 121 3.44 -6.68 -0.98
CA ARG A 121 4.61 -6.40 -0.15
C ARG A 121 4.64 -7.36 1.04
N ARG A 122 5.76 -8.05 1.25
CA ARG A 122 5.99 -8.93 2.41
C ARG A 122 7.22 -8.47 3.20
N SER A 123 7.21 -8.71 4.51
CA SER A 123 8.34 -8.43 5.40
C SER A 123 8.56 -9.59 6.37
N SER A 124 9.80 -10.03 6.54
CA SER A 124 10.17 -11.11 7.47
C SER A 124 10.82 -10.59 8.75
N ARG A 125 10.29 -11.03 9.89
CA ARG A 125 10.78 -10.98 11.30
C ARG A 125 11.98 -11.87 11.65
N LEU A 126 13.05 -11.41 12.31
CA LEU A 126 13.87 -12.28 13.18
C LEU A 126 13.87 -11.63 14.57
N LYS A 127 13.49 -12.38 15.61
CA LYS A 127 13.41 -11.94 17.01
C LYS A 127 14.29 -12.81 17.92
N PRO A 128 15.01 -12.23 18.90
CA PRO A 128 15.74 -12.99 19.91
C PRO A 128 14.79 -13.64 20.92
N LEU A 129 15.17 -14.81 21.44
CA LEU A 129 14.43 -15.58 22.46
C LEU A 129 14.87 -15.14 23.86
N LEU A 130 13.95 -14.73 24.72
CA LEU A 130 14.22 -14.39 26.13
C LEU A 130 13.88 -15.59 27.01
N THR A 131 14.79 -15.97 27.90
CA THR A 131 14.58 -16.99 28.95
C THR A 131 14.20 -16.30 30.27
N ASP A 132 13.61 -17.04 31.21
CA ASP A 132 13.18 -16.49 32.51
C ASP A 132 14.35 -15.95 33.34
N ALA A 133 15.52 -16.60 33.25
CA ALA A 133 16.76 -16.10 33.86
C ALA A 133 17.19 -14.73 33.28
N ASN A 134 17.13 -14.57 31.95
CA ASN A 134 17.41 -13.29 31.30
C ASN A 134 16.40 -12.22 31.71
N LEU A 135 15.15 -12.61 31.98
CA LEU A 135 14.11 -11.69 32.43
C LEU A 135 14.38 -11.18 33.85
N LEU A 136 14.74 -12.07 34.78
CA LEU A 136 15.12 -11.71 36.16
C LEU A 136 16.34 -10.80 36.21
N GLN A 137 17.38 -11.10 35.42
CA GLN A 137 18.58 -10.26 35.36
C GLN A 137 18.28 -8.85 34.83
N ARG A 138 17.39 -8.74 33.83
CA ARG A 138 16.97 -7.43 33.31
C ARG A 138 16.15 -6.65 34.33
N LEU A 139 15.28 -7.32 35.10
CA LEU A 139 14.52 -6.67 36.17
C LEU A 139 15.43 -6.17 37.29
N ALA A 140 16.40 -6.99 37.73
CA ALA A 140 17.38 -6.58 38.73
C ALA A 140 18.22 -5.38 38.27
N PHE A 141 18.66 -5.36 37.01
CA PHE A 141 19.36 -4.22 36.43
C PHE A 141 18.50 -2.95 36.44
N CYS A 142 17.25 -3.02 35.98
CA CYS A 142 16.35 -1.87 36.02
C CYS A 142 16.09 -1.38 37.46
N ALA A 143 15.96 -2.30 38.42
CA ALA A 143 15.76 -1.96 39.82
C ALA A 143 16.99 -1.29 40.44
N SER A 144 18.21 -1.64 40.00
CA SER A 144 19.44 -1.02 40.49
C SER A 144 19.64 0.43 40.02
N SER A 145 19.01 0.83 38.91
CA SER A 145 19.08 2.20 38.39
C SER A 145 17.94 3.10 38.89
N ALA A 146 17.03 2.55 39.69
CA ALA A 146 16.00 3.31 40.38
C ALA A 146 16.52 3.74 41.75
N LEU A 147 16.58 5.06 41.98
CA LEU A 147 16.77 5.64 43.30
C LEU A 147 15.50 5.36 44.10
N ALA A 148 15.58 4.36 44.99
CA ALA A 148 14.52 4.13 45.94
C ALA A 148 14.60 5.23 47.01
N ASN A 149 13.71 6.23 46.95
CA ASN A 149 13.47 7.14 48.06
C ASN A 149 12.76 6.35 49.17
N ASN A 150 13.53 5.55 49.91
CA ASN A 150 13.05 4.81 51.06
C ASN A 150 13.17 5.73 52.27
N ASP A 151 12.23 6.64 52.46
CA ASP A 151 12.06 7.43 53.68
C ASP A 151 11.57 6.55 54.86
N GLY A 152 12.23 5.41 55.09
CA GLY A 152 12.01 4.52 56.23
C GLY A 152 10.70 3.72 56.24
N GLN A 153 9.85 3.81 55.21
CA GLN A 153 8.58 3.09 55.17
C GLN A 153 8.71 1.71 54.50
N ALA A 154 8.32 0.66 55.20
CA ALA A 154 8.26 -0.70 54.65
C ALA A 154 7.08 -0.81 53.65
N GLY A 155 7.35 -0.54 52.37
CA GLY A 155 6.40 -0.63 51.27
C GLY A 155 7.07 -0.36 49.92
N LEU A 156 6.38 -0.69 48.82
CA LEU A 156 6.82 -0.26 47.48
C LEU A 156 6.73 1.29 47.43
N PRO A 157 7.77 2.00 46.97
CA PRO A 157 7.76 3.46 46.91
C PRO A 157 6.66 3.96 45.97
N GLU A 158 5.93 5.01 46.37
CA GLU A 158 4.87 5.62 45.55
C GLU A 158 5.43 6.26 44.27
N THR A 159 6.71 6.65 44.27
CA THR A 159 7.42 7.23 43.13
C THR A 159 8.81 6.59 42.96
N PHE A 160 9.12 6.19 41.73
CA PHE A 160 10.47 5.75 41.36
C PHE A 160 11.18 6.93 40.68
N GLU A 161 12.24 7.44 41.30
CA GLU A 161 13.13 8.40 40.64
C GLU A 161 14.29 7.60 40.04
N PHE A 162 14.62 7.86 38.77
CA PHE A 162 15.77 7.21 38.14
C PHE A 162 17.01 8.04 38.41
N GLU A 163 18.17 7.38 38.49
CA GLU A 163 19.44 8.11 38.51
C GLU A 163 19.54 9.04 37.30
N ASP A 164 20.06 10.23 37.55
CA ASP A 164 20.14 11.30 36.57
C ASP A 164 21.21 11.04 35.47
N MET A 165 22.10 10.07 35.71
CA MET A 165 23.09 9.59 34.74
C MET A 165 24.00 10.69 34.15
N TRP A 166 24.22 11.78 34.89
CA TRP A 166 25.09 12.90 34.48
C TRP A 166 26.58 12.53 34.41
N ASP A 167 27.02 11.38 34.91
CA ASP A 167 28.42 10.95 34.78
C ASP A 167 28.57 9.69 33.93
N PHE A 168 27.53 9.32 33.18
CA PHE A 168 27.51 8.11 32.37
C PHE A 168 27.72 8.42 30.89
N VAL A 169 28.65 7.66 30.29
CA VAL A 169 28.81 7.55 28.85
C VAL A 169 28.37 6.15 28.44
N HIS A 170 27.37 6.08 27.57
CA HIS A 170 26.93 4.82 26.98
C HIS A 170 27.83 4.46 25.81
N LEU A 171 28.49 3.32 25.94
CA LEU A 171 29.25 2.68 24.88
C LEU A 171 28.42 1.53 24.33
N ASP A 172 28.25 1.49 23.00
CA ASP A 172 27.62 0.36 22.31
C ASP A 172 28.51 -0.10 21.16
N GLU A 173 28.71 -1.41 21.08
CA GLU A 173 29.36 -2.05 19.96
C GLU A 173 28.32 -2.54 18.97
N LYS A 174 28.36 -1.98 17.76
CA LYS A 174 27.40 -2.32 16.72
C LYS A 174 28.08 -2.92 15.51
N TRP A 175 27.72 -4.18 15.26
CA TRP A 175 28.09 -4.88 14.04
C TRP A 175 27.12 -4.55 12.90
N PHE A 176 27.64 -4.00 11.82
CA PHE A 176 26.92 -3.81 10.57
C PHE A 176 27.29 -4.94 9.61
N ASN A 177 26.31 -5.80 9.32
CA ASN A 177 26.48 -6.84 8.31
C ASN A 177 26.53 -6.20 6.92
N ALA A 178 27.42 -6.69 6.06
CA ALA A 178 27.48 -6.32 4.65
C ALA A 178 26.19 -6.67 3.89
N ASP A 179 25.48 -7.72 4.33
CA ASP A 179 24.14 -8.05 3.83
C ASP A 179 23.04 -7.84 4.90
N LYS A 180 21.88 -7.34 4.47
CA LYS A 180 20.70 -7.09 5.30
C LYS A 180 19.93 -8.38 5.54
N ASP A 181 19.63 -8.63 6.83
CA ASP A 181 18.76 -9.72 7.27
C ASP A 181 17.39 -9.67 6.59
N ARG A 182 16.78 -8.48 6.53
CA ARG A 182 15.46 -8.26 5.92
C ARG A 182 15.64 -7.56 4.58
N ARG A 183 15.30 -8.25 3.50
CA ARG A 183 15.11 -7.66 2.18
C ARG A 183 13.63 -7.68 1.86
N LYS A 184 13.09 -6.52 1.45
CA LYS A 184 11.76 -6.49 0.82
C LYS A 184 11.97 -6.96 -0.61
N VAL A 185 11.05 -7.78 -1.09
CA VAL A 185 11.04 -8.35 -2.43
C VAL A 185 9.59 -8.29 -2.88
N TYR A 186 9.31 -7.61 -3.97
CA TYR A 186 8.01 -7.66 -4.63
C TYR A 186 7.91 -8.97 -5.39
N VAL A 187 6.83 -9.71 -5.25
CA VAL A 187 6.70 -11.05 -5.83
C VAL A 187 5.38 -11.13 -6.59
N VAL A 188 5.38 -11.97 -7.60
CA VAL A 188 4.25 -12.23 -8.48
C VAL A 188 3.36 -13.33 -7.91
N LYS A 189 2.07 -13.31 -8.24
CA LYS A 189 1.14 -14.38 -7.84
C LYS A 189 1.66 -15.74 -8.31
N CYS A 190 1.73 -16.72 -7.39
CA CYS A 190 2.27 -18.07 -7.59
C CYS A 190 3.80 -18.20 -7.66
N GLN A 191 4.55 -17.12 -7.45
CA GLN A 191 6.01 -17.21 -7.43
C GLN A 191 6.55 -17.37 -6.00
N SER A 192 7.49 -18.30 -5.83
CA SER A 192 8.24 -18.47 -4.58
C SER A 192 9.50 -17.59 -4.56
N VAL A 193 9.78 -17.07 -3.37
CA VAL A 193 10.98 -16.31 -3.02
C VAL A 193 12.17 -17.29 -3.00
N ARG A 194 13.29 -16.95 -3.65
CA ARG A 194 14.52 -17.76 -3.60
C ARG A 194 14.92 -17.88 -2.13
N ASN A 195 15.07 -19.12 -1.68
CA ASN A 195 15.54 -19.36 -0.33
C ASN A 195 16.97 -18.82 -0.18
N ARG A 196 17.13 -17.72 0.55
CA ARG A 196 18.44 -17.22 0.96
C ARG A 196 18.90 -18.04 2.16
N ALA A 197 19.60 -19.12 1.88
CA ALA A 197 20.23 -19.94 2.90
C ALA A 197 21.66 -19.46 3.16
N CYS A 198 21.97 -19.14 4.41
CA CYS A 198 23.34 -19.13 4.90
C CYS A 198 23.37 -20.05 6.12
N LYS A 199 24.49 -20.75 6.35
CA LYS A 199 24.62 -21.67 7.50
C LYS A 199 24.40 -20.95 8.83
N SER A 200 24.88 -19.72 8.95
CA SER A 200 24.56 -18.81 10.06
C SER A 200 24.89 -17.36 9.71
N LYS A 201 24.22 -16.40 10.35
CA LYS A 201 24.56 -14.96 10.24
C LYS A 201 25.97 -14.61 10.73
N ARG A 202 26.71 -15.56 11.33
CA ARG A 202 28.09 -15.34 11.77
C ARG A 202 29.05 -15.22 10.58
N PHE A 203 28.73 -15.85 9.44
CA PHE A 203 29.60 -15.90 8.27
C PHE A 203 29.40 -14.76 7.26
N ILE A 204 28.42 -13.87 7.49
CA ILE A 204 28.26 -12.67 6.66
C ILE A 204 29.37 -11.70 7.06
N PRO A 205 30.11 -11.08 6.11
CA PRO A 205 31.12 -10.06 6.43
C PRO A 205 30.51 -8.92 7.25
N LYS A 206 31.21 -8.44 8.28
CA LYS A 206 30.71 -7.41 9.20
C LYS A 206 31.78 -6.38 9.45
N VAL A 207 31.34 -5.14 9.65
CA VAL A 207 32.16 -4.05 10.17
C VAL A 207 31.62 -3.68 11.54
N MET A 208 32.50 -3.58 12.53
CA MET A 208 32.13 -3.16 13.88
C MET A 208 32.35 -1.65 14.02
N PHE A 209 31.39 -0.97 14.65
CA PHE A 209 31.56 0.41 15.09
C PHE A 209 31.35 0.47 16.60
N LEU A 210 32.24 1.18 17.28
CA LEU A 210 32.03 1.62 18.65
C LEU A 210 31.39 3.01 18.62
N ALA A 211 30.25 3.17 19.29
CA ALA A 211 29.57 4.45 19.42
C ALA A 211 29.54 4.86 20.89
N ALA A 212 29.88 6.12 21.16
CA ALA A 212 29.80 6.72 22.48
C ALA A 212 28.76 7.85 22.50
N VAL A 213 27.79 7.75 23.40
CA VAL A 213 26.73 8.74 23.59
C VAL A 213 26.57 9.05 25.07
N ALA A 214 26.52 10.33 25.41
CA ALA A 214 26.19 10.84 26.74
C ALA A 214 24.84 11.58 26.71
N ARG A 215 24.31 11.89 27.90
CA ARG A 215 23.10 12.71 28.02
C ARG A 215 23.32 14.10 27.40
N PRO A 216 22.42 14.60 26.51
CA PRO A 216 22.51 15.95 25.99
C PRO A 216 22.48 17.00 27.10
N ARG A 217 23.30 18.05 27.00
CA ARG A 217 23.43 19.09 28.03
C ARG A 217 23.51 20.48 27.41
N PHE A 218 22.99 21.46 28.12
CA PHE A 218 23.21 22.85 27.76
C PHE A 218 24.42 23.38 28.52
N ASP A 219 25.40 23.92 27.79
CA ASP A 219 26.55 24.61 28.36
C ASP A 219 26.20 26.08 28.55
N HIS A 220 26.00 26.51 29.80
CA HIS A 220 25.64 27.88 30.15
C HIS A 220 26.77 28.88 29.91
N GLU A 221 28.04 28.46 29.92
CA GLU A 221 29.20 29.35 29.71
C GLU A 221 29.40 29.64 28.23
N ARG A 222 29.20 28.64 27.37
CA ARG A 222 29.34 28.78 25.91
C ARG A 222 28.03 29.11 25.20
N GLY A 223 26.89 28.96 25.87
CA GLY A 223 25.56 29.15 25.29
C GLY A 223 25.21 28.11 24.22
N VAL A 224 25.84 26.93 24.24
CA VAL A 224 25.69 25.89 23.20
C VAL A 224 25.08 24.63 23.79
N MET A 225 24.18 23.99 23.04
CA MET A 225 23.62 22.69 23.41
C MET A 225 24.50 21.56 22.87
N PHE A 226 25.05 20.75 23.78
CA PHE A 226 25.72 19.50 23.46
C PHE A 226 24.68 18.40 23.23
N ASP A 227 24.65 17.85 22.01
CA ASP A 227 23.64 16.88 21.56
C ASP A 227 23.83 15.46 22.09
N GLY A 228 24.81 15.25 22.98
CA GLY A 228 25.11 13.96 23.58
C GLY A 228 25.99 13.06 22.72
N LYS A 229 26.28 13.42 21.46
CA LYS A 229 27.07 12.55 20.58
C LYS A 229 28.55 12.81 20.80
N ILE A 230 29.27 11.81 21.29
CA ILE A 230 30.72 11.92 21.51
C ILE A 230 31.46 11.48 20.24
N GLY A 231 31.08 10.33 19.67
CA GLY A 231 31.69 9.88 18.43
C GLY A 231 31.29 8.47 18.01
N MET A 232 31.73 8.11 16.81
CA MET A 232 31.62 6.78 16.24
C MET A 232 32.94 6.43 15.56
N TRP A 233 33.51 5.28 15.92
CA TRP A 233 34.80 4.83 15.41
C TRP A 233 34.68 3.45 14.78
N PRO A 234 35.24 3.22 13.58
CA PRO A 234 35.36 1.88 13.04
C PRO A 234 36.41 1.11 13.85
N CYS A 235 36.04 -0.05 14.37
CA CYS A 235 37.02 -1.01 14.88
C CYS A 235 37.46 -1.86 13.68
N VAL A 236 38.64 -1.50 13.13
CA VAL A 236 39.29 -2.20 12.01
C VAL A 236 40.08 -3.39 12.53
#